data_AF-A0A6I2MBE7-F1
#
_entry.id   AF-A0A6I2MBE7-F1
#
_cell.length_a   1.000
_cell.length_b   1.000
_cell.length_c   1.000
_cell.angle_alpha   90.00
_cell.angle_beta   90.00
_cell.angle_gamma   90.00
#
_symmetry.space_group_name_H-M   'P 1'
#
loop_
_entity.id
_entity.type
_entity.pdbx_description
1 polymer ?
#
loop_
_entity_poly.entity_id
_entity_poly.type
_entity_poly.pdbx_seq_one_letter_code
_entity_poly.pdbx_strand_id
1 'polypeptide(L)'
;MNKLHSFITLEQVSNALQYRVTRNTQSSTKYLSWQIEVRRGEDEGVIWEFAHEIGHAILFRKEKRKVKDIVSLIDLYKKRSKLKIFIYELEAWLIGFLACKLFNIGTKGMLVYAIKCLKTYL
;
A
#
# COMPACT_ATOMS: atom_id res chain seq x y z
N MET A 1 -7.82 4.94 18.85
CA MET A 1 -6.53 5.59 18.55
C MET A 1 -6.80 6.87 17.78
N ASN A 2 -6.08 7.97 18.04
CA ASN A 2 -6.23 9.21 17.25
C ASN A 2 -5.67 8.99 15.82
N LYS A 3 -6.23 9.69 14.83
CA LYS A 3 -5.85 9.65 13.42
C LYS A 3 -4.37 10.01 13.20
N LEU A 4 -3.89 11.08 13.86
CA LEU A 4 -2.48 11.48 13.81
C LEU A 4 -1.55 10.35 14.30
N HIS A 5 -1.91 9.68 15.39
CA HIS A 5 -1.13 8.56 15.90
C HIS A 5 -1.11 7.40 14.89
N SER A 6 -2.25 7.10 14.27
CA SER A 6 -2.32 6.06 13.23
C SER A 6 -1.40 6.37 12.05
N PHE A 7 -1.35 7.64 11.63
CA PHE A 7 -0.45 8.08 10.57
C PHE A 7 1.03 7.89 10.95
N ILE A 8 1.43 8.37 12.13
CA ILE A 8 2.81 8.23 12.63
C ILE A 8 3.21 6.76 12.72
N THR A 9 2.33 5.88 13.19
CA THR A 9 2.60 4.45 13.26
C THR A 9 2.85 3.86 11.87
N LEU A 10 2.04 4.19 10.86
CA LEU A 10 2.24 3.72 9.49
C LEU A 10 3.52 4.30 8.85
N GLU A 11 3.90 5.52 9.20
CA GLU A 11 5.17 6.11 8.79
C GLU A 11 6.37 5.36 9.38
N GLN A 12 6.32 4.99 10.66
CA GLN A 12 7.33 4.15 11.29
C GLN A 12 7.45 2.78 10.63
N VAL A 13 6.33 2.15 10.28
CA VAL A 13 6.30 0.88 9.55
C VAL A 13 6.94 1.03 8.16
N SER A 14 6.62 2.12 7.45
CA SER A 14 7.19 2.41 6.13
C SER A 14 8.71 2.60 6.21
N ASN A 15 9.18 3.34 7.21
CA ASN A 15 10.61 3.54 7.46
C ASN A 15 11.33 2.23 7.81
N ALA A 16 10.71 1.34 8.58
CA ALA A 16 11.25 0.01 8.86
C ALA A 16 11.36 -0.87 7.59
N LEU A 17 10.47 -0.64 6.62
CA LEU A 17 10.55 -1.24 5.28
C LEU A 17 11.55 -0.52 4.35
N GLN A 18 12.26 0.49 4.85
CA GLN A 18 13.18 1.35 4.10
C GLN A 18 12.49 2.15 2.98
N TYR A 19 11.21 2.48 3.16
CA TYR A 19 10.48 3.38 2.27
C TYR A 19 10.37 4.77 2.89
N ARG A 20 10.76 5.81 2.14
CA ARG A 20 10.52 7.20 2.52
C ARG A 20 9.05 7.56 2.30
N VAL A 21 8.42 8.21 3.27
CA VAL A 21 7.06 8.71 3.13
C VAL A 21 7.06 10.16 2.68
N THR A 22 6.19 10.49 1.72
CA THR A 22 5.98 11.86 1.23
C THR A 22 4.51 12.15 1.05
N ARG A 23 4.09 13.41 1.22
CA ARG A 23 2.71 13.81 0.99
C ARG A 23 2.51 14.22 -0.47
N ASN A 24 1.47 13.70 -1.12
CA ASN A 24 1.12 14.00 -2.51
C ASN A 24 -0.40 14.18 -2.69
N THR A 25 -0.87 14.43 -3.92
CA THR A 25 -2.29 14.53 -4.26
C THR A 25 -3.00 13.18 -4.24
N GLN A 26 -2.28 12.09 -4.48
CA GLN A 26 -2.78 10.71 -4.48
C GLN A 26 -1.80 9.79 -3.76
N SER A 27 -2.32 8.73 -3.17
CA SER A 27 -1.52 7.69 -2.54
C SER A 27 -0.96 6.74 -3.61
N SER A 28 0.34 6.47 -3.58
CA SER A 28 0.99 5.51 -4.50
C SER A 28 2.36 5.06 -4.01
N THR A 29 2.77 3.86 -4.38
CA THR A 29 4.11 3.34 -4.07
C THR A 29 5.05 3.49 -5.26
N LYS A 30 6.14 4.23 -5.08
CA LYS A 30 7.23 4.38 -6.07
C LYS A 30 8.33 3.37 -5.76
N TYR A 31 8.31 2.25 -6.46
CA TYR A 31 9.21 1.13 -6.20
C TYR A 31 10.68 1.40 -6.50
N LEU A 32 10.98 2.21 -7.52
CA LEU A 32 12.36 2.52 -7.92
C LEU A 32 13.06 3.47 -6.94
N SER A 33 12.32 4.43 -6.39
CA SER A 33 12.84 5.41 -5.45
C SER A 33 12.63 5.02 -3.98
N TRP A 34 12.10 3.82 -3.71
CA TRP A 34 11.77 3.36 -2.35
C TRP A 34 10.96 4.40 -1.59
N GLN A 35 9.86 4.85 -2.19
CA GLN A 35 9.04 5.92 -1.66
C GLN A 35 7.56 5.54 -1.64
N ILE A 36 6.86 5.89 -0.57
CA ILE A 36 5.40 5.83 -0.48
C ILE A 36 4.90 7.28 -0.49
N GLU A 37 4.12 7.61 -1.52
CA GLU A 37 3.35 8.83 -1.59
C GLU A 37 2.01 8.59 -0.92
N VAL A 38 1.58 9.53 -0.07
CA VAL A 38 0.31 9.46 0.63
C VAL A 38 -0.48 10.72 0.35
N ARG A 39 -1.77 10.55 0.03
CA ARG A 39 -2.68 11.67 -0.18
C ARG A 39 -2.63 12.63 1.02
N ARG A 40 -2.65 13.94 0.75
CA ARG A 40 -2.72 14.97 1.78
C ARG A 40 -3.98 14.80 2.63
N GLY A 41 -3.86 15.06 3.92
CA GLY A 41 -4.92 14.87 4.92
C GLY A 41 -4.62 13.72 5.87
N GLU A 42 -5.50 13.52 6.83
CA GLU A 42 -5.39 12.50 7.88
C GLU A 42 -6.76 11.88 8.19
N ASP A 43 -7.69 11.95 7.24
CA ASP A 43 -8.96 11.24 7.35
C ASP A 43 -8.75 9.72 7.33
N GLU A 44 -9.78 8.96 7.73
CA GLU A 44 -9.67 7.51 7.81
C GLU A 44 -9.36 6.88 6.45
N GLY A 45 -9.91 7.44 5.36
CA GLY A 45 -9.62 7.01 4.01
C GLY A 45 -8.14 7.17 3.65
N VAL A 46 -7.51 8.30 4.03
CA VAL A 46 -6.07 8.51 3.83
C VAL A 46 -5.26 7.48 4.62
N ILE A 47 -5.63 7.19 5.87
CA ILE A 47 -4.93 6.19 6.70
C ILE A 47 -5.04 4.81 6.05
N TRP A 48 -6.22 4.45 5.53
CA TRP A 48 -6.44 3.17 4.86
C TRP A 48 -5.69 3.07 3.53
N GLU A 49 -5.67 4.14 2.74
CA GLU A 49 -4.85 4.24 1.52
C GLU A 49 -3.36 4.11 1.84
N PHE A 50 -2.89 4.73 2.91
CA PHE A 50 -1.50 4.59 3.32
C PHE A 50 -1.16 3.14 3.72
N ALA A 51 -2.03 2.50 4.49
CA ALA A 51 -1.86 1.09 4.83
C ALA A 51 -1.89 0.19 3.57
N HIS A 52 -2.71 0.52 2.57
CA HIS A 52 -2.72 -0.14 1.27
C HIS A 52 -1.37 -0.01 0.53
N GLU A 53 -0.78 1.19 0.51
CA GLU A 53 0.54 1.40 -0.09
C GLU A 53 1.67 0.64 0.64
N ILE A 54 1.56 0.48 1.96
CA ILE A 54 2.47 -0.41 2.71
C ILE A 54 2.31 -1.87 2.23
N GLY A 55 1.08 -2.30 1.94
CA GLY A 55 0.82 -3.60 1.32
C GLY A 55 1.56 -3.78 -0.01
N HIS A 56 1.49 -2.77 -0.89
CA HIS A 56 2.24 -2.73 -2.14
C HIS A 56 3.75 -2.82 -1.94
N ALA A 57 4.31 -2.07 -0.98
CA ALA A 57 5.72 -2.11 -0.64
C ALA A 57 6.18 -3.51 -0.16
N ILE A 58 5.38 -4.17 0.68
CA ILE A 58 5.67 -5.53 1.17
C ILE A 58 5.65 -6.55 0.03
N LEU A 59 4.61 -6.53 -0.80
CA LEU A 59 4.49 -7.42 -1.96
C LEU A 59 5.67 -7.24 -2.92
N PHE A 60 6.01 -6.00 -3.24
CA PHE A 60 7.15 -5.71 -4.10
C PHE A 60 8.46 -6.25 -3.53
N ARG A 61 8.73 -6.09 -2.23
CA ARG A 61 9.94 -6.66 -1.59
C ARG A 61 9.96 -8.18 -1.66
N LYS A 62 8.81 -8.84 -1.47
CA LYS A 62 8.70 -10.31 -1.60
C LYS A 62 9.03 -10.77 -3.01
N GLU A 63 8.52 -10.08 -4.03
CA GLU A 63 8.81 -10.42 -5.43
C GLU A 63 10.26 -10.09 -5.82
N LYS A 64 10.82 -8.96 -5.36
CA LYS A 64 12.24 -8.62 -5.57
C LYS A 64 13.17 -9.71 -5.04
N ARG A 65 12.84 -10.42 -3.96
CA ARG A 65 13.67 -11.55 -3.47
C ARG A 65 13.72 -12.74 -4.44
N LYS A 66 12.74 -12.86 -5.34
CA LYS A 66 12.66 -13.96 -6.31
C LYS A 66 13.40 -13.65 -7.62
N VAL A 67 13.76 -12.39 -7.85
CA VAL A 67 14.31 -11.93 -9.13
C VAL A 67 15.59 -11.13 -8.87
N LYS A 68 16.71 -11.51 -9.51
CA LYS A 68 18.01 -10.82 -9.34
C LYS A 68 18.05 -9.42 -9.95
N ASP A 69 17.18 -9.13 -10.93
CA ASP A 69 17.15 -7.87 -11.68
C ASP A 69 15.82 -7.12 -11.52
N ILE A 70 15.91 -5.83 -11.18
CA ILE A 70 14.77 -4.92 -10.98
C ILE A 70 14.07 -4.58 -12.30
N VAL A 71 14.80 -4.52 -13.42
CA VAL A 71 14.23 -4.18 -14.72
C VAL A 71 13.25 -5.27 -15.17
N SER A 72 13.67 -6.53 -15.02
CA SER A 72 12.82 -7.71 -15.23
C SER A 72 11.57 -7.72 -14.35
N LEU A 73 11.67 -7.21 -13.12
CA LEU A 73 10.54 -7.08 -12.20
C LEU A 73 9.52 -6.04 -12.69
N ILE A 74 9.96 -4.91 -13.25
CA ILE A 74 9.08 -3.86 -13.76
C ILE A 74 8.34 -4.32 -15.02
N ASP A 75 9.01 -5.05 -15.90
CA ASP A 75 8.36 -5.63 -17.08
C ASP A 75 7.29 -6.66 -16.70
N LEU A 76 7.49 -7.39 -15.60
CA LEU A 76 6.50 -8.27 -14.98
C LEU A 76 5.26 -7.52 -14.45
N TYR A 77 5.38 -6.24 -14.08
CA TYR A 77 4.24 -5.42 -13.69
C TYR A 77 3.51 -4.82 -14.89
N LYS A 78 4.23 -4.44 -15.96
CA LYS A 78 3.64 -3.84 -17.18
C LYS A 78 2.79 -4.82 -18.00
N LYS A 79 3.08 -6.12 -17.95
CA LYS A 79 2.43 -7.15 -18.81
C LYS A 79 1.32 -7.95 -18.09
N ARG A 80 0.75 -7.45 -16.99
CA ARG A 80 -0.26 -8.18 -16.22
C ARG A 80 -1.63 -8.09 -16.87
N SER A 81 -2.35 -9.21 -16.91
CA SER A 81 -3.79 -9.21 -17.23
C SER A 81 -4.57 -8.44 -16.16
N LYS A 82 -5.76 -7.94 -16.50
CA LYS A 82 -6.65 -7.25 -15.54
C LYS A 82 -6.88 -8.07 -14.27
N LEU A 83 -7.10 -9.38 -14.41
CA LEU A 83 -7.24 -10.30 -13.26
C LEU A 83 -6.01 -10.33 -12.36
N LYS A 84 -4.80 -10.34 -12.93
CA LYS A 84 -3.56 -10.30 -12.14
C LYS A 84 -3.36 -8.97 -11.43
N ILE A 85 -3.78 -7.86 -12.04
CA ILE A 85 -3.77 -6.54 -11.39
C ILE A 85 -4.77 -6.55 -10.22
N PHE A 86 -6.00 -7.02 -10.45
CA PHE A 86 -7.02 -7.14 -9.42
C PHE A 86 -6.56 -7.97 -8.22
N ILE A 87 -5.98 -9.15 -8.45
CA ILE A 87 -5.44 -10.01 -7.37
C ILE A 87 -4.35 -9.27 -6.59
N TYR A 88 -3.46 -8.55 -7.28
CA TYR A 88 -2.37 -7.82 -6.64
C TYR A 88 -2.87 -6.67 -5.77
N GLU A 89 -3.85 -5.88 -6.24
CA GLU A 89 -4.51 -4.84 -5.44
C GLU A 89 -5.26 -5.46 -4.24
N LEU A 90 -5.95 -6.59 -4.43
CA LEU A 90 -6.63 -7.30 -3.36
C LEU A 90 -5.65 -7.77 -2.27
N GLU A 91 -4.52 -8.35 -2.66
CA GLU A 91 -3.45 -8.76 -1.73
C GLU A 91 -2.88 -7.55 -0.97
N ALA A 92 -2.65 -6.43 -1.65
CA ALA A 92 -2.15 -5.21 -1.02
C ALA A 92 -3.14 -4.66 0.01
N TRP A 93 -4.44 -4.63 -0.31
CA TRP A 93 -5.50 -4.23 0.63
C TRP A 93 -5.57 -5.16 1.84
N LEU A 94 -5.45 -6.47 1.63
CA LEU A 94 -5.47 -7.46 2.71
C LEU A 94 -4.27 -7.28 3.65
N ILE A 95 -3.06 -7.09 3.11
CA ILE A 95 -1.86 -6.83 3.91
C ILE A 95 -2.00 -5.52 4.68
N GLY A 96 -2.50 -4.46 4.04
CA GLY A 96 -2.77 -3.18 4.70
C GLY A 96 -3.77 -3.31 5.85
N PHE A 97 -4.86 -4.07 5.65
CA PHE A 97 -5.83 -4.36 6.70
C PHE A 97 -5.21 -5.09 7.89
N LEU A 98 -4.37 -6.11 7.63
CA LEU A 98 -3.66 -6.85 8.67
C LEU A 98 -2.65 -5.97 9.41
N ALA A 99 -1.93 -5.10 8.71
CA ALA A 99 -1.05 -4.11 9.34
C ALA A 99 -1.84 -3.20 10.28
N CYS A 100 -2.99 -2.67 9.83
CA CYS A 100 -3.86 -1.88 10.70
C CYS A 100 -4.29 -2.64 11.95
N LYS A 101 -4.68 -3.92 11.82
CA LYS A 101 -5.04 -4.76 12.98
C LYS A 101 -3.88 -4.97 13.93
N LEU A 102 -2.69 -5.28 13.41
CA LEU A 102 -1.48 -5.51 14.21
C LEU A 102 -1.10 -4.29 15.05
N PHE A 103 -1.30 -3.09 14.50
CA PHE A 103 -0.95 -1.82 15.14
C PHE A 103 -2.15 -1.11 15.81
N ASN A 104 -3.25 -1.82 16.05
CA ASN A 104 -4.46 -1.27 16.70
C ASN A 104 -5.05 -0.02 16.02
N ILE A 105 -4.90 0.09 14.70
CA ILE A 105 -5.49 1.14 13.86
C ILE A 105 -6.95 0.77 13.54
N GLY A 106 -7.83 1.79 13.54
CA GLY A 106 -9.23 1.63 13.21
C GLY A 106 -9.46 1.10 11.79
N THR A 107 -10.21 -0.01 11.69
CA THR A 107 -10.49 -0.71 10.41
C THR A 107 -11.98 -0.73 10.05
N LYS A 108 -12.82 -0.08 10.85
CA LYS A 108 -14.27 0.00 10.60
C LYS A 108 -14.51 0.77 9.30
N GLY A 109 -15.06 0.12 8.29
CA GLY A 109 -15.32 0.73 6.97
C GLY A 109 -14.22 0.52 5.94
N MET A 110 -13.02 0.07 6.34
CA MET A 110 -11.89 -0.13 5.43
C MET A 110 -12.20 -1.16 4.32
N LEU A 111 -12.88 -2.26 4.64
CA LEU A 111 -13.25 -3.27 3.63
C LEU A 111 -14.22 -2.71 2.58
N VAL A 112 -15.21 -1.90 3.01
CA VAL A 112 -16.15 -1.24 2.10
C VAL A 112 -15.42 -0.26 1.20
N TYR A 113 -14.47 0.50 1.76
CA TYR A 113 -13.61 1.41 1.03
C TYR A 113 -12.75 0.67 -0.01
N ALA A 114 -12.08 -0.41 0.41
CA ALA A 114 -11.27 -1.24 -0.47
C ALA A 114 -12.07 -1.81 -1.64
N ILE A 115 -13.29 -2.31 -1.39
CA ILE A 115 -14.18 -2.81 -2.45
C ILE A 115 -14.52 -1.71 -3.45
N LYS A 116 -14.78 -0.47 -2.99
CA LYS A 116 -15.04 0.67 -3.88
C LYS A 116 -13.83 0.95 -4.78
N CYS A 117 -12.61 0.89 -4.25
CA CYS A 117 -11.38 1.04 -5.01
C CYS A 117 -11.16 -0.12 -6.01
N LEU A 118 -11.34 -1.37 -5.57
CA LEU A 118 -11.10 -2.56 -6.39
C LEU A 118 -12.04 -2.67 -7.61
N LYS A 119 -13.25 -2.10 -7.53
CA LYS A 119 -14.21 -2.09 -8.65
C LYS A 119 -13.68 -1.43 -9.92
N THR A 120 -12.64 -0.58 -9.84
CA THR A 120 -12.05 0.05 -11.03
C THR A 120 -11.22 -0.93 -11.87
N TYR A 121 -10.90 -2.11 -11.34
CA TYR A 121 -10.10 -3.15 -11.98
C TYR A 121 -10.92 -4.34 -12.47
N LEU A 122 -12.22 -4.38 -12.17
CA LEU A 122 -13.20 -5.31 -12.73
C LEU A 122 -13.65 -4.80 -14.10
#